data_AF-A0A961V843-F1
#
_entry.id   AF-A0A961V843-F1
#
_cell.length_a   1.000
_cell.length_b   1.000
_cell.length_c   1.000
_cell.angle_alpha   90.00
_cell.angle_beta   90.00
_cell.angle_gamma   90.00
#
_symmetry.space_group_name_H-M   'P 1'
#
loop_
_entity.id
_entity.type
_entity.pdbx_description
1 polymer ?
#
loop_
_entity_poly.entity_id
_entity_poly.type
_entity_poly.pdbx_seq_one_letter_code
_entity_poly.pdbx_strand_id
1 'polypeptide(L)' 'MHIERRYTKDGQSPYASMTFRSTTSEIRNTNGSTVFRLENVQVPEQWSQVASDIIAQKYFRKAG' A
#
# COMPACT_ATOMS: atom_id res chain seq x y z
N MET A 1 9.39 -1.31 -32.99
CA MET A 1 8.41 -2.11 -32.23
C MET A 1 7.41 -1.16 -31.60
N HIS A 2 6.13 -1.22 -31.98
CA HIS A 2 5.08 -0.39 -31.37
C HIS A 2 4.26 -1.27 -30.41
N ILE A 3 4.32 -0.97 -29.11
CA ILE A 3 3.46 -1.62 -28.12
C ILE A 3 2.21 -0.76 -27.94
N GLU A 4 1.05 -1.35 -28.16
CA GLU A 4 -0.23 -0.67 -27.96
C GLU A 4 -0.55 -0.60 -26.45
N ARG A 5 -0.94 0.59 -25.98
CA ARG A 5 -1.34 0.80 -24.58
C ARG A 5 -2.81 0.44 -24.39
N ARG A 6 -3.12 -0.36 -23.37
CA ARG A 6 -4.50 -0.76 -23.03
C ARG A 6 -5.04 -0.09 -21.76
N TYR A 7 -4.20 0.10 -20.75
CA TYR A 7 -4.60 0.61 -19.42
C TYR A 7 -3.85 1.89 -19.00
N THR A 8 -2.96 2.39 -19.86
CA THR A 8 -2.15 3.59 -19.59
C THR A 8 -2.34 4.61 -20.69
N LYS A 9 -2.15 5.89 -20.36
CA LYS A 9 -2.16 6.99 -21.32
C LYS A 9 -0.73 7.51 -21.49
N ASP A 10 -0.40 7.92 -22.71
CA ASP A 10 0.90 8.50 -22.97
C ASP A 10 1.08 9.81 -22.18
N GLY A 11 2.31 10.06 -21.70
CA GLY A 11 2.62 11.22 -20.85
C GLY A 11 1.98 11.22 -19.45
N GLN A 12 1.27 10.17 -19.03
CA GLN A 12 0.64 10.09 -17.71
C GLN A 12 1.23 8.95 -16.87
N SER A 13 1.24 9.16 -15.55
CA SER A 13 1.56 8.09 -14.61
C SER A 13 0.54 6.94 -14.77
N PRO A 14 0.98 5.67 -14.73
CA PRO A 14 0.07 4.52 -14.71
C PRO A 14 -0.93 4.57 -13.55
N TYR A 15 -0.60 5.28 -12.47
CA TYR A 15 -1.44 5.45 -11.29
C TYR A 15 -2.31 6.71 -11.33
N ALA A 16 -2.24 7.53 -12.38
CA ALA A 16 -2.92 8.83 -12.44
C ALA A 16 -4.46 8.74 -12.34
N SER A 17 -5.05 7.61 -12.74
CA SER A 17 -6.48 7.36 -12.64
C SER A 17 -6.91 6.68 -11.32
N MET A 18 -5.95 6.34 -10.45
CA MET A 18 -6.22 5.67 -9.18
C MET A 18 -6.18 6.69 -8.03
N THR A 19 -7.15 6.59 -7.13
CA THR A 19 -7.15 7.38 -5.89
C THR A 19 -6.43 6.62 -4.79
N PHE A 20 -5.63 7.32 -4.01
CA PHE A 20 -4.91 6.79 -2.86
C PHE A 20 -5.31 7.53 -1.59
N ARG A 21 -5.32 6.80 -0.47
CA ARG A 21 -5.41 7.36 0.88
C ARG A 21 -4.21 6.99 1.72
N SER A 22 -3.92 7.84 2.69
CA SER A 22 -3.03 7.51 3.79
C SER A 22 -3.71 6.56 4.76
N THR A 23 -3.01 5.51 5.19
CA THR A 23 -3.39 4.70 6.34
C THR A 23 -2.19 4.38 7.22
N THR A 24 -2.45 3.90 8.43
CA THR A 24 -1.45 3.38 9.36
C THR A 24 -1.62 1.88 9.47
N SER A 25 -0.52 1.14 9.34
CA SER A 25 -0.47 -0.28 9.65
C SER A 25 0.22 -0.47 10.99
N GLU A 26 -0.40 -1.23 11.90
CA GLU A 26 0.12 -1.46 13.23
C GLU A 26 -0.11 -2.90 13.69
N ILE A 27 0.93 -3.52 14.23
CA ILE A 27 0.87 -4.82 14.91
C ILE A 27 1.20 -4.58 16.38
N ARG A 28 0.35 -5.08 17.27
CA ARG A 28 0.56 -5.04 18.73
C ARG A 28 0.63 -6.45 19.31
N ASN A 29 1.39 -6.60 20.38
CA ASN A 29 1.35 -7.76 21.26
C ASN A 29 0.05 -7.75 22.10
N THR A 30 -0.26 -8.88 22.73
CA THR A 30 -1.42 -9.01 23.63
C THR A 30 -1.35 -8.09 24.85
N ASN A 31 -0.13 -7.71 25.28
CA ASN A 31 0.10 -6.72 26.33
C ASN A 31 -0.01 -5.26 25.86
N GLY A 32 -0.38 -5.03 24.60
CA GLY A 32 -0.55 -3.70 24.00
C GLY A 32 0.72 -3.06 23.44
N SER A 33 1.91 -3.65 23.65
CA SER A 33 3.16 -3.11 23.09
C SER A 33 3.21 -3.24 21.56
N THR A 34 3.71 -2.22 20.87
CA THR A 34 3.80 -2.18 19.42
C THR A 34 4.98 -3.03 18.92
N VAL A 35 4.70 -3.98 18.02
CA VAL A 35 5.69 -4.83 17.34
C VAL A 35 6.15 -4.21 16.03
N PHE A 36 5.23 -3.56 15.33
CA PHE A 36 5.48 -2.88 14.07
C PHE A 36 4.47 -1.76 13.91
N ARG A 37 4.92 -0.60 13.44
CA ARG A 37 4.04 0.52 13.09
C ARG A 37 4.62 1.24 11.89
N LEU A 38 3.77 1.46 10.90
CA LEU A 38 4.09 2.23 9.71
C LEU A 38 2.94 3.20 9.44
N GLU A 39 3.23 4.49 9.57
CA GLU A 39 2.27 5.56 9.38
C GLU A 39 2.33 6.12 7.96
N ASN A 40 1.25 6.78 7.54
CA ASN A 40 1.17 7.52 6.27
C ASN A 40 1.47 6.68 5.03
N VAL A 41 1.13 5.39 5.04
CA VAL A 41 1.25 4.53 3.87
C VAL A 41 0.16 4.91 2.87
N GLN A 42 0.57 5.25 1.65
CA GLN A 42 -0.36 5.46 0.54
C GLN A 42 -0.81 4.11 -0.01
N VAL A 43 -2.11 3.85 0.05
CA VAL A 43 -2.74 2.63 -0.50
C VAL A 43 -3.91 3.03 -1.39
N PRO A 44 -4.26 2.21 -2.41
CA PRO A 44 -5.46 2.45 -3.21
C PRO A 44 -6.70 2.58 -2.34
N GLU A 45 -7.56 3.56 -2.65
CA GLU A 45 -8.76 3.90 -1.85
C GLU A 45 -9.66 2.68 -1.60
N GLN A 46 -9.77 1.78 -2.58
CA GLN A 46 -10.61 0.59 -2.50
C GLN A 46 -10.08 -0.53 -1.60
N TRP A 47 -8.82 -0.47 -1.13
CA TRP A 47 -8.26 -1.52 -0.30
C TRP A 47 -8.86 -1.49 1.10
N SER A 48 -9.23 -2.65 1.64
CA SER A 48 -9.57 -2.79 3.05
C SER A 48 -8.33 -2.57 3.92
N GLN A 49 -8.54 -2.23 5.19
CA GLN A 49 -7.43 -2.10 6.15
C GLN A 49 -6.61 -3.39 6.24
N VAL A 50 -7.26 -4.56 6.22
CA VAL A 50 -6.59 -5.87 6.22
C VAL A 50 -5.68 -6.05 5.00
N ALA A 51 -6.11 -5.64 3.81
CA ALA A 51 -5.26 -5.71 2.61
C ALA A 51 -4.05 -4.78 2.73
N SER A 52 -4.25 -3.55 3.23
CA SER A 52 -3.16 -2.62 3.52
C SER A 52 -2.16 -3.20 4.52
N ASP A 53 -2.65 -3.83 5.59
CA ASP A 53 -1.82 -4.44 6.62
C ASP A 53 -1.01 -5.63 6.09
N ILE A 54 -1.61 -6.50 5.27
CA ILE A 54 -0.91 -7.64 4.65
C ILE A 54 0.29 -7.16 3.83
N ILE A 55 0.09 -6.13 2.99
CA ILE A 55 1.15 -5.58 2.14
C ILE A 55 2.20 -4.84 2.98
N ALA A 56 1.77 -4.02 3.94
CA ALA A 56 2.68 -3.30 4.84
C ALA A 56 3.61 -4.28 5.59
N GLN A 57 3.04 -5.37 6.11
CA GLN A 57 3.79 -6.40 6.79
C GLN A 57 4.74 -7.15 5.85
N LYS A 58 4.27 -7.55 4.67
CA LYS A 58 5.08 -8.34 3.73
C LYS A 58 6.30 -7.58 3.21
N TYR A 59 6.17 -6.29 2.95
CA TYR A 59 7.21 -5.51 2.26
C TYR A 59 7.98 -4.54 3.16
N PHE A 60 7.42 -4.09 4.29
CA PHE A 60 8.04 -3.06 5.12
C PHE A 60 8.40 -3.52 6.53
N ARG A 61 7.89 -4.68 6.99
CA ARG A 61 8.35 -5.26 8.25
C ARG A 61 9.72 -5.89 8.03
N LYS A 62 10.77 -5.31 8.64
CA LYS A 62 12.14 -5.85 8.66
C LYS A 62 12.27 -7.07 9.58
N ALA A 63 11.52 -8.13 9.30
CA ALA A 63 11.69 -9.41 9.99
C ALA A 63 12.05 -10.47 8.94
N GLY A 64 13.34 -10.52 8.57
CA GLY A 64 13.91 -11.47 7.61
C GLY A 64 13.89 -10.95 6.18
#